data_AF-A0A1G2X8S7-F1
#
_entry.id   AF-A0A1G2X8S7-F1
#
_cell.length_a   1.000
_cell.length_b   1.000
_cell.length_c   1.000
_cell.angle_alpha   90.00
_cell.angle_beta   90.00
_cell.angle_gamma   90.00
#
_symmetry.space_group_name_H-M   'P 1'
#
loop_
_entity.id
_entity.type
_entity.pdbx_description
1 polymer ?
#
loop_
_entity_poly.entity_id
_entity_poly.type
_entity_poly.pdbx_seq_one_letter_code
_entity_poly.pdbx_strand_id
1 'polypeptide(L)'
;MMYKFIILIIALGFAWLGYKKTWYPAWSFLFNVIVAIYLGVMAGPQIVNALPIIRTELGDFAYSGTMLAIAAVYFIIAQLATLRYLTAVYCVSLPSLLNSIGAAVLGFFTGAAIAGFAIFLINISPPQGSKYVAFFTGAKLSQEKANRVVYKTCDFVHSISLQQHPTSVKEQMEKIFGNWRKNNAKTADANVSADIKDVNTPQKNRP
;
A
#
# COMPACT_ATOMS: atom_id res chain seq x y z
N MET A 1 2.19 17.82 6.44
CA MET A 1 2.58 17.52 7.85
C MET A 1 1.64 16.52 8.52
N MET A 2 0.32 16.57 8.29
CA MET A 2 -0.67 15.69 8.94
C MET A 2 -0.43 14.18 8.78
N TYR A 3 -0.02 13.68 7.60
CA TYR A 3 0.18 12.23 7.41
C TYR A 3 1.27 11.63 8.32
N LYS A 4 2.27 12.42 8.74
CA LYS A 4 3.28 11.96 9.70
C LYS A 4 2.65 11.66 11.05
N PHE A 5 1.73 12.52 11.49
CA PHE A 5 0.99 12.30 12.72
C PHE A 5 0.09 11.08 12.61
N ILE A 6 -0.55 10.85 11.45
CA ILE A 6 -1.36 9.64 11.21
C ILE A 6 -0.50 8.37 11.31
N ILE A 7 0.63 8.32 10.59
CA ILE A 7 1.56 7.19 10.66
C ILE A 7 2.05 7.00 12.09
N LEU A 8 2.40 8.08 12.80
CA LEU A 8 2.91 8.01 14.16
C LEU A 8 1.84 7.51 15.14
N ILE A 9 0.59 7.98 15.04
CA ILE A 9 -0.53 7.51 15.87
C ILE A 9 -0.80 6.02 15.64
N ILE A 10 -0.88 5.59 14.37
CA ILE A 10 -1.08 4.18 14.04
C ILE A 10 0.10 3.34 14.54
N ALA A 11 1.33 3.77 14.30
CA ALA A 11 2.53 3.09 14.76
C ALA A 11 2.59 3.00 16.29
N LEU A 12 2.20 4.05 17.02
CA LEU A 12 2.13 4.03 18.48
C LEU A 12 1.06 3.04 18.99
N GLY A 13 -0.10 3.00 18.32
CA GLY A 13 -1.15 2.03 18.62
C GLY A 13 -0.67 0.58 18.43
N PHE A 14 0.04 0.30 17.34
CA PHE A 14 0.65 -1.01 17.12
C PHE A 14 1.84 -1.28 18.07
N ALA A 15 2.58 -0.27 18.49
CA ALA A 15 3.63 -0.42 19.50
C ALA A 15 3.03 -0.85 20.85
N TRP A 16 1.90 -0.26 21.24
CA TRP A 16 1.15 -0.67 22.42
C TRP A 16 0.62 -2.10 22.33
N LEU A 17 0.08 -2.49 21.16
CA LEU A 17 -0.34 -3.87 20.90
C LEU A 17 0.84 -4.84 20.93
N GLY A 18 2.00 -4.42 20.41
CA GLY A 18 3.26 -5.16 20.45
C GLY A 18 3.74 -5.37 21.88
N TYR A 19 3.72 -4.33 22.72
CA TYR A 19 4.13 -4.40 24.13
C TYR A 19 3.35 -5.46 24.93
N LYS A 20 2.06 -5.64 24.62
CA LYS A 20 1.21 -6.65 25.27
C LYS A 20 1.44 -8.07 24.75
N LYS A 21 2.12 -8.23 23.62
CA LYS A 21 2.47 -9.52 23.03
C LYS A 21 3.93 -9.84 23.31
N THR A 22 4.28 -11.12 23.19
CA THR A 22 5.68 -11.54 23.24
C THR A 22 6.41 -11.18 21.94
N TRP A 23 7.74 -11.07 22.02
CA TRP A 23 8.62 -10.68 20.91
C TRP A 23 8.44 -11.58 19.67
N TYR A 24 8.35 -12.90 19.87
CA TYR A 24 8.32 -13.86 18.77
C TYR A 24 7.04 -13.74 17.90
N PRO A 25 5.82 -13.71 18.46
CA PRO A 25 4.61 -13.38 17.70
C PRO A 25 4.67 -12.00 17.02
N ALA A 26 5.24 -10.98 17.68
CA ALA A 26 5.35 -9.64 17.09
C ALA A 26 6.30 -9.63 15.88
N TRP A 27 7.41 -10.35 15.96
CA TRP A 27 8.38 -10.49 14.89
C TRP A 27 7.78 -11.21 13.68
N SER A 28 7.12 -12.35 13.90
CA SER A 28 6.53 -13.10 12.79
C SER A 28 5.38 -12.33 12.13
N PHE A 29 4.62 -11.56 12.91
CA PHE A 29 3.58 -10.69 12.39
C PHE A 29 4.17 -9.58 11.50
N LEU A 30 5.23 -8.91 11.96
CA LEU A 30 5.95 -7.91 11.16
C LEU A 30 6.47 -8.52 9.85
N PHE A 31 7.08 -9.70 9.92
CA PHE A 31 7.59 -10.41 8.74
C PHE A 31 6.48 -10.68 7.72
N ASN A 32 5.36 -11.24 8.16
CA ASN A 32 4.21 -11.51 7.29
C ASN A 32 3.66 -10.23 6.64
N VAL A 33 3.58 -9.13 7.39
CA VAL A 33 3.15 -7.82 6.86
C VAL A 33 4.11 -7.32 5.78
N ILE A 34 5.41 -7.37 6.03
CA ILE A 34 6.43 -6.89 5.09
C ILE A 34 6.37 -7.68 3.77
N VAL A 35 6.28 -9.01 3.84
CA VAL A 35 6.19 -9.87 2.65
C VAL A 35 4.87 -9.67 1.90
N ALA A 36 3.76 -9.52 2.62
CA ALA A 36 2.46 -9.23 2.02
C ALA A 36 2.46 -7.92 1.23
N ILE A 37 3.05 -6.86 1.80
CA ILE A 37 3.19 -5.56 1.11
C ILE A 37 4.04 -5.71 -0.14
N TYR A 38 5.19 -6.40 -0.04
CA TYR A 38 6.08 -6.63 -1.18
C TYR A 38 5.37 -7.38 -2.32
N LEU A 39 4.67 -8.48 -2.01
CA LEU A 39 3.92 -9.25 -3.00
C LEU A 39 2.79 -8.42 -3.61
N GLY A 40 2.06 -7.66 -2.79
CA GLY A 40 1.02 -6.76 -3.28
C GLY A 40 1.58 -5.75 -4.29
N VAL A 41 2.69 -5.09 -3.97
CA VAL A 41 3.31 -4.05 -4.80
C VAL A 41 3.91 -4.61 -6.09
N MET A 42 4.61 -5.76 -6.03
CA MET A 42 5.30 -6.33 -7.18
C MET A 42 4.37 -7.13 -8.10
N ALA A 43 3.44 -7.92 -7.53
CA ALA A 43 2.52 -8.75 -8.32
C ALA A 43 1.29 -7.98 -8.80
N GLY A 44 0.83 -6.97 -8.05
CA GLY A 44 -0.37 -6.20 -8.37
C GLY A 44 -0.41 -5.66 -9.81
N PRO A 45 0.60 -4.88 -10.24
CA PRO A 45 0.67 -4.35 -11.60
C PRO A 45 0.78 -5.44 -12.66
N GLN A 46 1.48 -6.54 -12.37
CA GLN A 46 1.65 -7.64 -13.33
C GLN A 46 0.30 -8.31 -13.62
N ILE A 47 -0.50 -8.55 -12.58
CA ILE A 47 -1.83 -9.14 -12.70
C ILE A 47 -2.79 -8.20 -13.44
N VAL A 48 -2.81 -6.91 -13.09
CA VAL A 48 -3.68 -5.93 -13.76
C VAL A 48 -3.34 -5.79 -15.24
N ASN A 49 -2.06 -5.87 -15.61
CA ASN A 49 -1.65 -5.80 -17.01
C ASN A 49 -1.92 -7.11 -17.77
N ALA A 50 -1.88 -8.26 -17.10
CA ALA A 50 -2.16 -9.56 -17.71
C ALA A 50 -3.67 -9.81 -17.91
N LEU A 51 -4.52 -9.27 -17.03
CA LEU A 51 -5.96 -9.51 -17.03
C LEU A 51 -6.74 -8.21 -17.29
N PRO A 52 -7.10 -7.92 -18.56
CA PRO A 52 -7.82 -6.69 -18.91
C PRO A 52 -9.20 -6.60 -18.27
N ILE A 53 -9.81 -7.74 -17.89
CA ILE A 53 -11.12 -7.79 -17.21
C ILE A 53 -11.12 -7.04 -15.87
N ILE A 54 -10.00 -7.07 -15.13
CA ILE A 54 -9.87 -6.37 -13.85
C ILE A 54 -9.93 -4.85 -14.07
N ARG A 55 -9.35 -4.38 -15.18
CA ARG A 55 -9.38 -2.97 -15.56
C ARG A 55 -10.76 -2.52 -16.01
N THR A 56 -11.55 -3.40 -16.62
CA THR A 56 -12.93 -3.07 -17.02
C THR A 56 -13.86 -2.95 -15.82
N GLU A 57 -13.74 -3.87 -14.84
CA GLU A 57 -14.64 -3.92 -13.68
C GLU A 57 -14.26 -2.94 -12.57
N LEU A 58 -12.98 -2.88 -12.18
CA LEU A 58 -12.52 -1.97 -11.12
C LEU A 58 -12.17 -0.58 -11.63
N GLY A 59 -12.08 -0.43 -12.96
CA GLY A 59 -11.73 0.81 -13.63
C GLY A 59 -10.42 1.38 -13.10
N ASP A 60 -10.58 2.55 -12.54
CA ASP A 60 -9.56 3.45 -12.05
C ASP A 60 -8.92 2.97 -10.73
N PHE A 61 -9.61 2.10 -9.98
CA PHE A 61 -9.11 1.47 -8.75
C PHE A 61 -8.40 0.13 -8.99
N ALA A 62 -8.30 -0.34 -10.24
CA ALA A 62 -7.75 -1.66 -10.56
C ALA A 62 -6.37 -1.90 -9.92
N TYR A 63 -5.46 -0.92 -10.01
CA TYR A 63 -4.11 -1.06 -9.44
C TYR A 63 -4.11 -1.13 -7.91
N SER A 64 -4.73 -0.18 -7.23
CA SER A 64 -4.77 -0.18 -5.75
C SER A 64 -5.56 -1.35 -5.19
N GLY A 65 -6.69 -1.69 -5.81
CA GLY A 65 -7.56 -2.78 -5.38
C GLY A 65 -6.86 -4.13 -5.52
N THR A 66 -6.20 -4.38 -6.64
CA THR A 66 -5.46 -5.64 -6.85
C THR A 66 -4.24 -5.75 -5.94
N MET A 67 -3.48 -4.67 -5.72
CA MET A 67 -2.38 -4.68 -4.74
C MET A 67 -2.85 -4.99 -3.33
N LEU A 68 -3.96 -4.37 -2.89
CA LEU A 68 -4.55 -4.62 -1.58
C LEU A 68 -5.07 -6.05 -1.44
N ALA A 69 -5.76 -6.56 -2.47
CA ALA A 69 -6.32 -7.90 -2.47
C ALA A 69 -5.22 -8.97 -2.35
N ILE A 70 -4.14 -8.87 -3.13
CA ILE A 70 -3.01 -9.80 -3.06
C ILE A 70 -2.35 -9.75 -1.68
N ALA A 71 -2.08 -8.54 -1.17
CA ALA A 71 -1.48 -8.38 0.14
C ALA A 71 -2.36 -8.98 1.24
N ALA A 72 -3.67 -8.73 1.20
CA ALA A 72 -4.61 -9.24 2.19
C ALA A 72 -4.73 -10.77 2.15
N VAL A 73 -4.89 -11.36 0.96
CA VAL A 73 -5.00 -12.82 0.79
C VAL A 73 -3.72 -13.51 1.27
N TYR A 74 -2.56 -13.02 0.85
CA TYR A 74 -1.29 -13.59 1.30
C TYR A 74 -1.11 -13.45 2.81
N PHE A 75 -1.39 -12.27 3.36
CA PHE A 75 -1.28 -12.01 4.78
C PHE A 75 -2.16 -12.95 5.61
N ILE A 76 -3.41 -13.18 5.20
CA ILE A 76 -4.33 -14.10 5.90
C ILE A 76 -3.75 -15.52 5.91
N ILE A 77 -3.30 -16.01 4.76
CA ILE A 77 -2.74 -17.37 4.63
C ILE A 77 -1.48 -17.50 5.49
N ALA A 78 -0.54 -16.56 5.36
CA ALA A 78 0.71 -16.56 6.11
C ALA A 78 0.48 -16.45 7.62
N GLN A 79 -0.47 -15.61 8.04
CA GLN A 79 -0.80 -15.42 9.45
C GLN A 79 -1.50 -16.65 10.04
N LEU A 80 -2.41 -17.29 9.31
CA LEU A 80 -3.03 -18.55 9.72
C LEU A 80 -1.98 -19.66 9.85
N ALA A 81 -1.07 -19.78 8.88
CA ALA A 81 0.02 -20.75 8.93
C ALA A 81 0.94 -20.48 10.13
N THR A 82 1.32 -19.21 10.36
CA THR A 82 2.13 -18.81 11.53
C THR A 82 1.46 -19.18 12.84
N LEU A 83 0.17 -18.86 12.98
CA LEU A 83 -0.60 -19.12 14.19
C LEU A 83 -0.69 -20.61 14.49
N ARG A 84 -0.90 -21.45 13.46
CA ARG A 84 -1.05 -22.89 13.58
C ARG A 84 0.28 -23.64 13.76
N TYR A 85 1.33 -23.25 13.06
CA TYR A 85 2.57 -24.03 12.99
C TYR A 85 3.74 -23.46 13.79
N LEU A 86 3.87 -22.13 13.93
CA LEU A 86 5.04 -21.52 14.59
C LEU A 86 4.75 -21.17 16.06
N THR A 87 3.67 -20.44 16.33
CA THR A 87 3.39 -19.95 17.70
C THR A 87 2.85 -21.01 18.65
N ALA A 88 2.34 -22.13 18.15
CA ALA A 88 1.88 -23.23 19.00
C ALA A 88 3.03 -24.10 19.54
N VAL A 89 4.21 -24.05 18.92
CA VAL A 89 5.29 -25.03 19.17
C VAL A 89 6.49 -24.42 19.90
N TYR A 90 6.78 -23.12 19.71
CA TYR A 90 8.01 -22.51 20.24
C TYR A 90 7.73 -21.50 21.37
N CYS A 91 7.90 -21.94 22.61
CA CYS A 91 7.93 -21.07 23.78
C CYS A 91 9.38 -20.67 24.08
N VAL A 92 9.92 -19.71 23.33
CA VAL A 92 11.30 -19.23 23.53
C VAL A 92 11.31 -18.20 24.66
N SER A 93 11.96 -18.52 25.78
CA SER A 93 12.11 -17.59 26.89
C SER A 93 13.18 -16.55 26.56
N LEU A 94 12.76 -15.37 26.12
CA LEU A 94 13.64 -14.22 25.96
C LEU A 94 13.68 -13.40 27.26
N PRO A 95 14.78 -12.68 27.53
CA PRO A 95 14.84 -11.73 28.65
C PRO A 95 13.63 -10.79 28.63
N SER A 96 13.00 -10.56 29.78
CA SER A 96 11.75 -9.79 29.89
C SER A 96 11.81 -8.42 29.20
N LEU A 97 12.97 -7.77 29.29
CA LEU A 97 13.24 -6.49 28.65
C LEU A 97 13.11 -6.56 27.12
N LEU A 98 13.75 -7.56 26.49
CA LEU A 98 13.68 -7.78 25.05
C LEU A 98 12.28 -8.23 24.63
N ASN A 99 11.64 -9.06 25.46
CA ASN A 99 10.31 -9.57 25.20
C ASN A 99 9.25 -8.45 25.14
N SER A 100 9.35 -7.45 26.02
CA SER A 100 8.37 -6.34 26.09
C SER A 100 8.76 -5.13 25.24
N ILE A 101 9.95 -4.54 25.48
CA ILE A 101 10.40 -3.33 24.75
C ILE A 101 10.58 -3.68 23.28
N GLY A 102 11.20 -4.83 23.03
CA GLY A 102 11.41 -5.24 21.69
C GLY A 102 10.09 -5.48 20.93
N ALA A 103 9.11 -6.14 21.56
CA ALA A 103 7.83 -6.40 20.89
C ALA A 103 7.10 -5.08 20.59
N ALA A 104 7.25 -4.06 21.45
CA ALA A 104 6.78 -2.71 21.19
C ALA A 104 7.48 -2.07 19.97
N VAL A 105 8.80 -2.21 19.85
CA VAL A 105 9.56 -1.70 18.70
C VAL A 105 9.11 -2.38 17.40
N LEU A 106 8.96 -3.71 17.41
CA LEU A 106 8.46 -4.46 16.25
C LEU A 106 7.02 -4.08 15.89
N GLY A 107 6.16 -3.89 16.90
CA GLY A 107 4.82 -3.36 16.73
C GLY A 107 4.83 -1.99 16.06
N PHE A 108 5.68 -1.07 16.54
CA PHE A 108 5.83 0.25 15.94
C PHE A 108 6.19 0.18 14.44
N PHE A 109 7.20 -0.63 14.08
CA PHE A 109 7.57 -0.82 12.69
C PHE A 109 6.45 -1.43 11.86
N THR A 110 5.67 -2.34 12.45
CA THR A 110 4.54 -2.95 11.77
C THR A 110 3.46 -1.92 11.45
N GLY A 111 3.05 -1.12 12.45
CA GLY A 111 2.06 -0.07 12.25
C GLY A 111 2.54 1.00 11.27
N ALA A 112 3.84 1.35 11.31
CA ALA A 112 4.43 2.26 10.35
C ALA A 112 4.39 1.70 8.91
N ALA A 113 4.68 0.41 8.73
CA ALA A 113 4.61 -0.25 7.43
C ALA A 113 3.18 -0.32 6.88
N ILE A 114 2.20 -0.72 7.70
CA ILE A 114 0.78 -0.77 7.32
C ILE A 114 0.26 0.61 6.95
N ALA A 115 0.52 1.61 7.80
CA ALA A 115 0.09 2.98 7.54
C ALA A 115 0.74 3.55 6.27
N GLY A 116 2.04 3.27 6.07
CA GLY A 116 2.76 3.66 4.86
C GLY A 116 2.17 3.02 3.60
N PHE A 117 1.84 1.73 3.66
CA PHE A 117 1.20 1.02 2.55
C PHE A 117 -0.21 1.53 2.26
N ALA A 118 -1.03 1.77 3.29
CA ALA A 118 -2.36 2.32 3.12
C ALA A 118 -2.33 3.71 2.46
N ILE A 119 -1.41 4.59 2.89
CA ILE A 119 -1.22 5.91 2.27
C ILE A 119 -0.74 5.77 0.82
N PHE A 120 0.16 4.82 0.54
CA PHE A 120 0.59 4.53 -0.82
C PHE A 120 -0.57 4.10 -1.71
N LEU A 121 -1.42 3.18 -1.26
CA LEU A 121 -2.62 2.76 -2.00
C LEU A 121 -3.55 3.94 -2.28
N ILE A 122 -3.83 4.78 -1.28
CA ILE A 122 -4.65 5.99 -1.44
C ILE A 122 -4.05 6.95 -2.46
N ASN A 123 -2.71 7.07 -2.53
CA ASN A 123 -2.02 7.95 -3.47
C ASN A 123 -2.03 7.46 -4.92
N ILE A 124 -2.12 6.14 -5.15
CA ILE A 124 -2.21 5.57 -6.49
C ILE A 124 -3.67 5.36 -6.92
N SER A 125 -4.63 5.38 -6.00
CA SER A 125 -6.04 5.48 -6.33
C SER A 125 -6.35 6.87 -6.92
N PRO A 126 -7.15 6.97 -7.98
CA PRO A 126 -7.45 8.26 -8.60
C PRO A 126 -8.28 9.12 -7.65
N PRO A 127 -7.98 10.43 -7.58
CA PRO A 127 -8.72 11.36 -6.76
C PRO A 127 -10.05 11.65 -7.46
N GLN A 128 -11.07 10.84 -7.23
CA GLN A 128 -12.43 11.28 -7.51
C GLN A 128 -12.76 12.41 -6.57
N GLY A 129 -12.51 13.66 -6.98
CA GLY A 129 -13.11 14.94 -6.55
C GLY A 129 -13.40 15.21 -5.07
N SER A 130 -12.99 14.33 -4.17
CA SER A 130 -13.47 14.29 -2.81
C SER A 130 -12.51 15.09 -1.96
N LYS A 131 -13.06 16.08 -1.25
CA LYS A 131 -12.32 16.93 -0.32
C LYS A 131 -11.48 16.10 0.67
N TYR A 132 -11.91 14.87 0.97
CA TYR A 132 -11.22 13.92 1.82
C TYR A 132 -9.89 13.41 1.23
N VAL A 133 -9.83 13.03 -0.05
CA VAL A 133 -8.56 12.54 -0.65
C VAL A 133 -7.55 13.69 -0.72
N ALA A 134 -7.97 14.91 -1.08
CA ALA A 134 -7.10 16.08 -1.07
C ALA A 134 -6.64 16.46 0.35
N PHE A 135 -7.51 16.28 1.35
CA PHE A 135 -7.22 16.51 2.77
C PHE A 135 -6.19 15.50 3.33
N PHE A 136 -6.28 14.22 2.95
CA PHE A 136 -5.32 13.19 3.36
C PHE A 136 -4.00 13.25 2.58
N THR A 137 -4.04 13.59 1.28
CA THR A 137 -2.87 13.51 0.40
C THR A 137 -2.08 14.80 0.30
N GLY A 138 -2.58 15.96 0.76
CA GLY A 138 -1.81 17.19 0.94
C GLY A 138 -0.81 17.48 -0.19
N ALA A 139 -1.34 17.88 -1.36
CA ALA A 139 -0.65 18.48 -2.51
C ALA A 139 0.83 18.12 -2.76
N LYS A 140 1.09 17.24 -3.74
CA LYS A 140 2.37 16.94 -4.46
C LYS A 140 3.61 16.54 -3.64
N LEU A 141 3.86 17.11 -2.48
CA LEU A 141 5.02 16.83 -1.61
C LEU A 141 4.86 15.52 -0.80
N SER A 142 3.63 15.04 -0.66
CA SER A 142 3.25 13.83 0.07
C SER A 142 3.57 12.53 -0.71
N GLN A 143 3.47 12.56 -2.05
CA GLN A 143 3.72 11.39 -2.89
C GLN A 143 5.16 10.88 -2.75
N GLU A 144 6.18 11.74 -2.89
CA GLU A 144 7.57 11.29 -2.85
C GLU A 144 7.98 10.58 -1.54
N LYS A 145 7.42 10.99 -0.40
CA LYS A 145 7.85 10.49 0.91
C LYS A 145 7.09 9.23 1.34
N ALA A 146 5.79 9.12 1.05
CA ALA A 146 5.07 7.86 1.25
C ALA A 146 5.60 6.76 0.32
N ASN A 147 5.90 7.13 -0.93
CA ASN A 147 6.56 6.25 -1.88
C ASN A 147 7.92 5.79 -1.37
N ARG A 148 8.67 6.64 -0.66
CA ARG A 148 9.97 6.28 -0.09
C ARG A 148 9.86 5.21 1.00
N VAL A 149 8.82 5.21 1.82
CA VAL A 149 8.63 4.18 2.87
C VAL A 149 8.32 2.83 2.21
N VAL A 150 7.35 2.80 1.28
CA VAL A 150 7.02 1.57 0.55
C VAL A 150 8.18 1.08 -0.30
N TYR A 151 8.90 2.00 -0.98
CA TYR A 151 10.12 1.70 -1.70
C TYR A 151 11.17 1.05 -0.79
N LYS A 152 11.49 1.65 0.36
CA LYS A 152 12.47 1.08 1.30
C LYS A 152 12.05 -0.29 1.82
N THR A 153 10.77 -0.49 2.12
CA THR A 153 10.25 -1.79 2.55
C THR A 153 10.39 -2.82 1.43
N CYS A 154 10.03 -2.47 0.19
CA CYS A 154 10.14 -3.36 -0.94
C CYS A 154 11.59 -3.66 -1.33
N ASP A 155 12.47 -2.65 -1.26
CA ASP A 155 13.91 -2.76 -1.53
C ASP A 155 14.61 -3.63 -0.49
N PHE A 156 14.23 -3.51 0.79
CA PHE A 156 14.70 -4.39 1.85
C PHE A 156 14.31 -5.86 1.59
N VAL A 157 13.03 -6.12 1.23
CA VAL A 157 12.58 -7.47 0.89
C VAL A 157 13.27 -7.98 -0.36
N HIS A 158 13.44 -7.13 -1.38
CA HIS A 158 14.13 -7.48 -2.60
C HIS A 158 15.62 -7.79 -2.37
N SER A 159 16.29 -7.03 -1.49
CA SER A 159 17.69 -7.27 -1.11
C SER A 159 17.87 -8.60 -0.36
N ILE A 160 16.85 -9.02 0.41
CA ILE A 160 16.88 -10.29 1.16
C ILE A 160 16.41 -11.45 0.29
N SER A 161 15.50 -11.18 -0.64
CA SER A 161 15.05 -12.12 -1.64
C SER A 161 16.19 -12.30 -2.65
N LEU A 162 16.96 -13.39 -2.53
CA LEU A 162 18.01 -13.79 -3.47
C LEU A 162 17.48 -14.04 -4.92
N GLN A 163 16.24 -13.70 -5.21
CA GLN A 163 15.66 -13.74 -6.55
C GLN A 163 16.27 -12.63 -7.42
N GLN A 164 17.10 -13.05 -8.37
CA GLN A 164 17.50 -12.20 -9.50
C GLN A 164 16.29 -11.93 -10.40
N HIS A 165 15.46 -10.96 -10.02
CA HIS A 165 14.48 -10.42 -10.97
C HIS A 165 15.19 -9.45 -11.91
N PRO A 166 14.97 -9.53 -13.24
CA PRO A 166 15.63 -8.67 -14.21
C PRO A 166 15.18 -7.20 -14.13
N THR A 167 14.17 -6.88 -13.31
CA THR A 167 13.64 -5.53 -13.12
C THR A 167 13.78 -5.12 -11.67
N SER A 168 14.47 -4.00 -11.43
CA SER A 168 14.63 -3.44 -10.07
C SER A 168 13.30 -2.92 -9.53
N VAL A 169 13.13 -2.93 -8.20
CA VAL A 169 11.96 -2.34 -7.51
C VAL A 169 11.71 -0.89 -7.96
N LYS A 170 12.80 -0.14 -8.20
CA LYS A 170 12.76 1.23 -8.69
C LYS A 170 12.10 1.32 -10.06
N GLU A 171 12.47 0.43 -10.97
CA GLU A 171 11.95 0.40 -12.34
C GLU A 171 10.47 -0.04 -12.40
N GLN A 172 10.07 -0.97 -11.53
CA GLN A 172 8.65 -1.32 -11.40
C GLN A 172 7.82 -0.17 -10.83
N MET A 173 8.28 0.49 -9.76
CA MET A 173 7.59 1.66 -9.21
C MET A 173 7.51 2.79 -10.25
N GLU A 174 8.58 3.02 -11.01
CA GLU A 174 8.61 4.04 -12.06
C GLU A 174 7.65 3.72 -13.20
N LYS A 175 7.52 2.44 -13.61
CA LYS A 175 6.49 1.98 -14.56
C LYS A 175 5.08 2.22 -14.02
N ILE A 176 4.82 1.91 -12.75
CA ILE A 176 3.51 2.15 -12.12
C ILE A 176 3.18 3.65 -12.15
N PHE A 177 4.11 4.52 -11.74
CA PHE A 177 3.92 5.97 -11.76
C PHE A 177 3.78 6.53 -13.18
N GLY A 178 4.56 6.02 -14.14
CA GLY A 178 4.49 6.43 -15.53
C GLY A 178 3.15 6.07 -16.18
N ASN A 179 2.67 4.85 -15.98
CA ASN A 179 1.38 4.40 -16.49
C ASN A 179 0.22 5.14 -15.82
N TRP A 180 0.29 5.36 -14.51
CA TRP A 180 -0.70 6.15 -13.77
C TRP A 180 -0.78 7.59 -14.30
N ARG A 181 0.37 8.25 -14.48
CA ARG A 181 0.43 9.63 -14.98
C ARG A 181 -0.10 9.74 -16.42
N LYS A 182 0.24 8.78 -17.29
CA LYS A 182 -0.30 8.73 -18.67
C LYS A 182 -1.81 8.51 -18.71
N ASN A 183 -2.34 7.63 -17.85
CA ASN A 183 -3.78 7.38 -17.80
C ASN A 183 -4.52 8.61 -17.29
N ASN A 184 -4.07 9.25 -16.22
CA ASN A 184 -4.72 10.45 -15.69
C ASN A 184 -4.68 11.66 -16.64
N ALA A 185 -3.61 11.82 -17.41
CA ALA A 185 -3.54 12.85 -18.44
C ALA A 185 -4.60 12.61 -19.53
N LYS A 186 -4.74 11.36 -20.01
CA LYS A 186 -5.78 10.99 -20.98
C LYS A 186 -7.20 11.19 -20.44
N THR A 187 -7.45 10.86 -19.17
CA THR A 187 -8.77 11.06 -18.56
C THR A 187 -9.10 12.55 -18.38
N ALA A 188 -8.10 13.38 -18.09
CA ALA A 188 -8.27 14.83 -18.02
C ALA A 188 -8.59 15.44 -19.40
N ASP A 189 -7.87 15.05 -20.45
CA ASP A 189 -8.11 15.54 -21.81
C ASP A 189 -9.48 15.08 -22.37
N ALA A 190 -9.93 13.88 -22.00
CA ALA A 190 -11.24 13.34 -22.38
C ALA A 190 -12.40 14.10 -21.69
N ASN A 191 -12.24 14.44 -20.40
CA ASN A 191 -13.24 15.21 -19.67
C ASN A 191 -13.33 16.67 -20.15
N VAL A 192 -12.20 17.30 -20.50
CA VAL A 192 -12.20 18.64 -21.14
C VAL A 192 -12.88 18.60 -22.51
N SER A 193 -12.65 17.55 -23.30
CA SER A 193 -13.31 17.39 -24.61
C SER A 193 -14.82 17.12 -24.51
N ALA A 194 -15.29 16.52 -23.42
CA ALA A 194 -16.72 16.33 -23.16
C ALA A 194 -17.38 17.64 -22.71
N ASP A 195 -16.73 18.40 -21.83
CA ASP A 195 -17.22 19.70 -21.33
C ASP A 195 -17.31 20.76 -22.45
N ILE A 196 -16.36 20.78 -23.39
CA ILE A 196 -16.40 21.65 -24.58
C ILE A 196 -17.55 21.28 -25.54
N LYS A 197 -17.99 20.01 -25.55
CA LYS A 197 -19.13 19.59 -26.38
C LYS A 197 -20.46 19.97 -25.76
N ASP A 198 -20.59 19.94 -24.43
CA ASP A 198 -21.82 20.37 -23.75
C ASP A 198 -22.03 21.89 -23.84
N VAL A 199 -20.96 22.69 -23.78
CA VAL A 199 -21.04 24.17 -23.95
C VAL A 199 -21.44 24.58 -25.38
N ASN A 200 -21.14 23.75 -26.39
CA ASN A 200 -21.43 24.07 -27.80
C ASN A 200 -22.77 23.51 -28.31
N THR A 201 -23.60 22.92 -27.46
CA THR A 201 -24.94 22.50 -27.88
C THR A 201 -25.86 23.72 -27.87
N PRO A 202 -26.37 24.20 -29.03
CA PRO A 202 -27.24 25.37 -29.06
C PRO A 202 -28.48 25.07 -28.22
N GLN A 203 -28.75 25.90 -27.20
CA GLN A 203 -30.02 25.92 -26.50
C GLN A 203 -31.13 26.16 -27.52
N LYS A 204 -31.72 25.06 -28.00
CA LYS A 204 -32.90 25.10 -28.86
C LYS A 204 -34.05 25.58 -27.98
N ASN A 205 -34.37 26.86 -28.09
CA ASN A 205 -35.52 27.51 -27.46
C ASN A 205 -36.73 26.56 -27.50
N ARG A 206 -37.19 26.12 -26.32
CA ARG A 206 -38.47 25.44 -26.19
C ARG A 206 -39.56 26.53 -26.16
N PRO A 207 -40.64 26.35 -26.93
CA PRO A 207 -41.79 27.26 -26.94
C PRO A 207 -42.53 27.26 -25.60
#